data_AF-A0A9R1AIN5-F1
#
_entry.id   AF-A0A9R1AIN5-F1
#
_cell.length_a   1.000
_cell.length_b   1.000
_cell.length_c   1.000
_cell.angle_alpha   90.00
_cell.angle_beta   90.00
_cell.angle_gamma   90.00
#
_symmetry.space_group_name_H-M   'P 1'
#
loop_
_entity.id
_entity.type
_entity.pdbx_description
1 polymer ?
#
loop_
_entity_poly.entity_id
_entity_poly.type
_entity_poly.pdbx_seq_one_letter_code
_entity_poly.pdbx_strand_id
1 'polypeptide(L)'
;MKPNKFSGRALITAYWGNSFWVICWRCSYLYSIQNNACFFKQTLCQPCITNADTIRTVEGYSDIIVLRHFESGAARRAAATAEIPVINAGDGPGQHPTQALLDVYTIKREIGRLDGIKLGLVGDLANGRTVRSLAYLIAKYQNIKIYFVSPDVVKMKDDIKEYLTSQGVEWEESSDLLDVASRCDVIYQTRIQKERFGERIDHYEAARGKYIVDKKVLGVLPKHAVIMHPLPRLDEA
;
A
#
# COMPACT_ATOMS: atom_id res chain seq x y z
N MET A 1 5.42 3.83 -29.11
CA MET A 1 5.71 5.20 -28.63
C MET A 1 4.41 6.00 -28.63
N LYS A 2 3.80 6.29 -27.47
CA LYS A 2 2.76 7.33 -27.37
C LYS A 2 3.46 8.68 -27.12
N PRO A 3 2.92 9.80 -27.65
CA PRO A 3 3.62 11.09 -27.65
C PRO A 3 3.82 11.60 -26.24
N ASN A 4 4.89 12.39 -26.07
CA ASN A 4 5.42 12.93 -24.83
C ASN A 4 4.41 13.93 -24.18
N LYS A 5 3.34 13.41 -23.57
CA LYS A 5 2.20 14.19 -23.02
C LYS A 5 2.57 15.18 -21.90
N PHE A 6 3.80 15.12 -21.41
CA PHE A 6 4.29 15.91 -20.28
C PHE A 6 5.53 16.74 -20.60
N SER A 7 5.84 16.93 -21.89
CA SER A 7 6.92 17.83 -22.33
C SER A 7 6.68 19.26 -21.82
N GLY A 8 7.67 19.85 -21.16
CA GLY A 8 7.60 21.20 -20.60
C GLY A 8 6.99 21.32 -19.19
N ARG A 9 6.56 20.23 -18.56
CA ARG A 9 6.08 20.23 -17.17
C ARG A 9 7.17 19.82 -16.19
N ALA A 10 7.21 20.47 -15.03
CA ALA A 10 8.13 20.19 -13.94
C ALA A 10 7.41 19.40 -12.83
N LEU A 11 7.95 18.23 -12.48
CA LEU A 11 7.53 17.44 -11.32
C LEU A 11 8.56 17.58 -10.21
N ILE A 12 8.10 17.93 -9.01
CA ILE A 12 8.93 17.86 -7.80
C ILE A 12 8.50 16.67 -6.95
N THR A 13 9.50 15.85 -6.60
CA THR A 13 9.31 14.72 -5.68
C THR A 13 10.01 15.03 -4.37
N ALA A 14 9.22 15.19 -3.31
CA ALA A 14 9.68 15.45 -1.95
C ALA A 14 9.64 14.14 -1.14
N TYR A 15 10.81 13.62 -0.80
CA TYR A 15 10.96 12.36 -0.05
C TYR A 15 11.48 12.58 1.35
N TRP A 16 10.98 11.76 2.27
CA TRP A 16 11.51 11.61 3.62
C TRP A 16 11.81 10.13 3.93
N GLY A 17 13.03 9.85 4.39
CA GLY A 17 13.51 8.51 4.80
C GLY A 17 14.28 7.70 3.74
N ASN A 18 15.09 6.72 4.19
CA ASN A 18 15.91 5.82 3.35
C ASN A 18 15.11 4.68 2.69
N SER A 19 14.04 4.99 1.97
CA SER A 19 13.28 3.97 1.24
C SER A 19 13.76 3.86 -0.22
N PHE A 20 14.85 3.13 -0.42
CA PHE A 20 15.52 2.93 -1.71
C PHE A 20 14.57 2.38 -2.81
N TRP A 21 13.64 1.50 -2.45
CA TRP A 21 12.75 0.81 -3.39
C TRP A 21 11.65 1.69 -3.99
N VAL A 22 10.96 2.49 -3.16
CA VAL A 22 9.91 3.42 -3.62
C VAL A 22 10.53 4.54 -4.47
N ILE A 23 11.76 4.94 -4.14
CA ILE A 23 12.52 5.92 -4.92
C ILE A 23 12.88 5.30 -6.27
N CYS A 24 13.47 4.10 -6.33
CA CYS A 24 13.97 3.52 -7.59
C CYS A 24 12.86 3.20 -8.61
N TRP A 25 11.72 2.64 -8.17
CA TRP A 25 10.62 2.29 -9.09
C TRP A 25 9.88 3.53 -9.62
N ARG A 26 9.60 4.51 -8.75
CA ARG A 26 9.00 5.79 -9.18
C ARG A 26 9.97 6.64 -9.99
N CYS A 27 11.26 6.65 -9.64
CA CYS A 27 12.29 7.30 -10.46
C CYS A 27 12.35 6.69 -11.85
N SER A 28 12.33 5.36 -12.00
CA SER A 28 12.36 4.72 -13.32
C SER A 28 11.11 5.05 -14.15
N TYR A 29 9.91 5.05 -13.54
CA TYR A 29 8.69 5.43 -14.24
C TYR A 29 8.71 6.91 -14.64
N LEU A 30 9.09 7.81 -13.74
CA LEU A 30 9.13 9.26 -13.99
C LEU A 30 10.19 9.67 -15.01
N TYR A 31 11.40 9.09 -14.95
CA TYR A 31 12.43 9.27 -15.98
C TYR A 31 11.98 8.74 -17.35
N SER A 32 11.11 7.73 -17.40
CA SER A 32 10.55 7.24 -18.67
C SER A 32 9.50 8.18 -19.29
N ILE A 33 8.94 9.13 -18.51
CA ILE A 33 7.80 9.98 -18.90
C ILE A 33 8.18 11.46 -19.05
N GLN A 34 9.21 11.94 -18.35
CA GLN A 34 9.63 13.34 -18.39
C GLN A 34 11.15 13.50 -18.44
N ASN A 35 11.62 14.34 -19.37
CA ASN A 35 13.03 14.78 -19.46
C ASN A 35 13.41 15.86 -18.42
N ASN A 36 12.46 16.38 -17.61
CA ASN A 36 12.68 17.47 -16.63
C ASN A 36 12.05 17.15 -15.25
N ALA A 37 12.55 16.14 -14.55
CA ALA A 37 12.20 15.90 -13.14
C ALA A 37 13.20 16.62 -12.21
N CYS A 38 12.73 17.57 -11.40
CA CYS A 38 13.56 18.25 -10.40
C CYS A 38 13.42 17.52 -9.05
N PHE A 39 14.52 16.97 -8.55
CA PHE A 39 14.53 16.24 -7.29
C PHE A 39 14.88 17.15 -6.12
N PHE A 40 13.95 17.31 -5.19
CA PHE A 40 14.20 18.00 -3.93
C PHE A 40 14.35 16.97 -2.81
N LYS A 41 15.60 16.58 -2.54
CA LYS A 41 15.95 15.75 -1.38
C LYS A 41 16.31 16.67 -0.22
N GLN A 42 15.34 16.99 0.63
CA GLN A 42 15.61 17.82 1.81
C GLN A 42 15.86 16.93 3.03
N THR A 43 17.14 16.73 3.35
CA THR A 43 17.59 15.89 4.47
C THR A 43 17.52 16.60 5.83
N LEU A 44 17.22 17.90 5.88
CA LEU A 44 17.65 18.77 6.98
C LEU A 44 16.56 19.42 7.85
N CYS A 45 15.26 19.30 7.55
CA CYS A 45 14.26 20.09 8.30
C CYS A 45 12.90 19.35 8.36
N GLN A 46 12.66 18.59 9.45
CA GLN A 46 11.50 17.70 9.61
C GLN A 46 10.13 18.39 9.71
N PRO A 47 9.93 19.51 10.44
CA PRO A 47 8.63 20.19 10.51
C PRO A 47 8.33 21.10 9.30
N CYS A 48 9.27 21.25 8.37
CA CYS A 48 9.34 22.43 7.51
C CYS A 48 8.59 22.23 6.19
N ILE A 49 8.47 20.98 5.71
CA ILE A 49 7.84 20.68 4.42
C ILE A 49 6.30 20.74 4.46
N THR A 50 5.72 20.63 5.65
CA THR A 50 4.28 20.84 5.87
C THR A 50 3.94 22.29 6.17
N ASN A 51 4.94 23.17 6.32
CA ASN A 51 4.68 24.60 6.44
C ASN A 51 4.16 25.13 5.12
N ALA A 52 3.13 25.96 5.19
CA ALA A 52 2.46 26.50 4.02
C ALA A 52 3.44 27.22 3.07
N ASP A 53 4.43 27.91 3.64
CA ASP A 53 5.44 28.67 2.88
C ASP A 53 6.34 27.76 2.03
N THR A 54 6.71 26.58 2.55
CA THR A 54 7.51 25.61 1.79
C THR A 54 6.72 25.02 0.64
N ILE A 55 5.44 24.70 0.87
CA ILE A 55 4.56 24.16 -0.17
C ILE A 55 4.37 25.20 -1.29
N ARG A 56 4.08 26.46 -0.95
CA ARG A 56 3.96 27.57 -1.91
C ARG A 56 5.24 27.84 -2.68
N THR A 57 6.39 27.71 -2.00
CA THR A 57 7.70 27.85 -2.66
C THR A 57 7.91 26.74 -3.69
N VAL A 58 7.69 25.48 -3.29
CA VAL A 58 7.84 24.31 -4.18
C VAL A 58 6.84 24.35 -5.34
N GLU A 59 5.63 24.81 -5.08
CA GLU A 59 4.60 25.05 -6.08
C GLU A 59 5.03 26.04 -7.16
N GLY A 60 5.69 27.14 -6.79
CA GLY A 60 6.22 28.09 -7.77
C GLY A 60 7.22 27.49 -8.77
N TYR A 61 7.81 26.32 -8.45
CA TYR A 61 8.76 25.60 -9.30
C TYR A 61 8.20 24.33 -9.95
N SER A 62 6.95 23.94 -9.67
CA SER A 62 6.40 22.66 -10.14
C SER A 62 4.95 22.74 -10.59
N ASP A 63 4.59 21.90 -11.55
CA ASP A 63 3.19 21.72 -11.97
C ASP A 63 2.47 20.65 -11.14
N ILE A 64 3.23 19.84 -10.40
CA ILE A 64 2.72 18.73 -9.59
C ILE A 64 3.71 18.39 -8.47
N ILE A 65 3.17 18.10 -7.28
CA ILE A 65 3.95 17.70 -6.11
C ILE A 65 3.68 16.24 -5.78
N VAL A 66 4.73 15.43 -5.67
CA VAL A 66 4.64 14.09 -5.09
C VAL A 66 5.27 14.15 -3.70
N LEU A 67 4.43 14.00 -2.66
CA LEU A 67 4.86 14.16 -1.26
C LEU A 67 4.88 12.83 -0.52
N ARG A 68 5.99 12.53 0.14
CA ARG A 68 6.09 11.47 1.15
C ARG A 68 6.54 12.04 2.48
N HIS A 69 5.76 11.79 3.53
CA HIS A 69 6.02 12.32 4.86
C HIS A 69 5.85 11.24 5.95
N PHE A 70 6.44 11.45 7.13
CA PHE A 70 6.33 10.51 8.26
C PHE A 70 5.09 10.71 9.12
N GLU A 71 4.49 11.89 9.03
CA GLU A 71 3.28 12.23 9.77
C GLU A 71 2.04 11.89 8.95
N SER A 72 1.04 11.31 9.62
CA SER A 72 -0.27 11.05 9.02
C SER A 72 -0.97 12.36 8.68
N GLY A 73 -1.60 12.45 7.50
CA GLY A 73 -2.35 13.64 7.08
C GLY A 73 -1.49 14.78 6.53
N ALA A 74 -0.16 14.64 6.47
CA ALA A 74 0.73 15.63 5.88
C ALA A 74 0.40 15.92 4.40
N ALA A 75 0.09 14.88 3.62
CA ALA A 75 -0.33 15.03 2.23
C ALA A 75 -1.66 15.79 2.09
N ARG A 76 -2.58 15.61 3.05
CA ARG A 76 -3.84 16.35 3.07
C ARG A 76 -3.62 17.83 3.39
N ARG A 77 -2.76 18.15 4.35
CA ARG A 77 -2.40 19.55 4.67
C ARG A 77 -1.68 20.24 3.51
N ALA A 78 -0.81 19.50 2.81
CA ALA A 78 -0.16 20.01 1.61
C ALA A 78 -1.16 20.29 0.49
N ALA A 79 -2.09 19.36 0.24
CA ALA A 79 -3.14 19.53 -0.76
C ALA A 79 -4.14 20.65 -0.41
N ALA A 80 -4.31 20.99 0.87
CA ALA A 80 -5.16 22.10 1.29
C ALA A 80 -4.48 23.48 1.10
N THR A 81 -3.15 23.50 0.99
CA THR A 81 -2.37 24.74 0.81
C THR A 81 -1.99 24.99 -0.65
N ALA A 82 -1.62 23.93 -1.38
CA ALA A 82 -1.21 24.02 -2.77
C ALA A 82 -2.42 24.23 -3.69
N GLU A 83 -2.27 25.06 -4.72
CA GLU A 83 -3.20 25.22 -5.84
C GLU A 83 -2.93 24.17 -6.95
N ILE A 84 -1.74 23.59 -6.98
CA ILE A 84 -1.36 22.49 -7.88
C ILE A 84 -1.66 21.08 -7.30
N PRO A 85 -1.83 20.04 -8.16
CA PRO A 85 -2.09 18.68 -7.70
C PRO A 85 -1.01 18.12 -6.78
N VAL A 86 -1.43 17.53 -5.66
CA VAL A 86 -0.54 16.83 -4.71
C VAL A 86 -0.83 15.33 -4.72
N ILE A 87 0.16 14.51 -5.06
CA ILE A 87 0.10 13.05 -5.01
C ILE A 87 0.71 12.56 -3.70
N ASN A 88 -0.11 11.86 -2.90
CA ASN A 88 0.37 11.20 -1.68
C ASN A 88 1.19 9.96 -2.02
N ALA A 89 2.49 10.03 -1.74
CA ALA A 89 3.45 8.92 -1.89
C ALA A 89 3.65 8.10 -0.61
N GLY A 90 2.87 8.38 0.44
CA GLY A 90 2.88 7.73 1.74
C GLY A 90 2.95 8.79 2.85
N ASP A 91 1.94 8.83 3.72
CA ASP A 91 1.84 9.76 4.85
C ASP A 91 1.84 9.03 6.20
N GLY A 92 3.03 8.81 6.75
CA GLY A 92 3.18 8.17 8.05
C GLY A 92 2.51 6.80 8.12
N PRO A 93 1.96 6.38 9.28
CA PRO A 93 1.21 5.13 9.41
C PRO A 93 -0.17 5.15 8.71
N GLY A 94 -0.49 6.22 7.96
CA GLY A 94 -1.76 6.41 7.27
C GLY A 94 -1.86 5.59 5.97
N GLN A 95 -2.01 6.26 4.84
CA GLN A 95 -2.38 5.63 3.57
C GLN A 95 -1.20 5.58 2.60
N HIS A 96 -1.23 4.60 1.68
CA HIS A 96 -0.29 4.52 0.56
C HIS A 96 -1.05 4.32 -0.77
N PRO A 97 -1.81 5.34 -1.23
CA PRO A 97 -2.79 5.18 -2.31
C PRO A 97 -2.15 4.76 -3.65
N THR A 98 -0.92 5.20 -3.94
CA THR A 98 -0.24 4.79 -5.18
C THR A 98 0.19 3.33 -5.20
N GLN A 99 0.40 2.71 -4.04
CA GLN A 99 0.70 1.28 -3.98
C GLN A 99 -0.58 0.49 -4.19
N ALA A 100 -1.67 0.87 -3.51
CA ALA A 100 -2.97 0.26 -3.73
C ALA A 100 -3.43 0.32 -5.20
N LEU A 101 -3.16 1.43 -5.90
CA LEU A 101 -3.45 1.53 -7.33
C LEU A 101 -2.64 0.53 -8.18
N LEU A 102 -1.36 0.33 -7.86
CA LEU A 102 -0.54 -0.70 -8.52
C LEU A 102 -1.06 -2.10 -8.22
N ASP A 103 -1.44 -2.34 -6.96
CA ASP A 103 -1.94 -3.64 -6.53
C ASP A 103 -3.25 -3.97 -7.26
N VAL A 104 -4.22 -3.06 -7.27
CA VAL A 104 -5.47 -3.21 -8.02
C VAL A 104 -5.23 -3.35 -9.52
N TYR A 105 -4.28 -2.60 -10.09
CA TYR A 105 -3.90 -2.77 -11.50
C TYR A 105 -3.37 -4.19 -11.78
N THR A 106 -2.54 -4.72 -10.89
CA THR A 106 -1.99 -6.07 -11.00
C THR A 106 -3.10 -7.11 -10.92
N ILE A 107 -4.02 -6.99 -9.95
CA ILE A 107 -5.19 -7.87 -9.83
C ILE A 107 -6.01 -7.85 -11.12
N LYS A 108 -6.32 -6.66 -11.65
CA LYS A 108 -7.08 -6.51 -12.91
C LYS A 108 -6.38 -7.18 -14.08
N ARG A 109 -5.05 -7.08 -14.16
CA ARG A 109 -4.27 -7.61 -15.27
C ARG A 109 -4.17 -9.14 -15.21
N GLU A 110 -3.92 -9.70 -14.04
CA GLU A 110 -3.72 -11.14 -13.87
C GLU A 110 -5.04 -11.92 -13.83
N ILE A 111 -6.08 -11.36 -13.19
CA ILE A 111 -7.40 -12.01 -13.09
C ILE A 111 -8.34 -11.60 -14.25
N GLY A 112 -8.09 -10.46 -14.88
CA GLY A 112 -8.90 -9.92 -15.99
C GLY A 112 -10.15 -9.16 -15.55
N ARG A 113 -10.50 -9.18 -14.26
CA ARG A 113 -11.65 -8.47 -13.67
C ARG A 113 -11.26 -7.85 -12.33
N LEU A 114 -12.16 -7.03 -11.77
CA LEU A 114 -12.04 -6.48 -10.42
C LEU A 114 -13.27 -6.79 -9.57
N ASP A 115 -14.45 -6.89 -10.18
CA ASP A 115 -15.69 -7.27 -9.50
C ASP A 115 -15.75 -8.80 -9.26
N GLY A 116 -16.41 -9.20 -8.17
CA GLY A 116 -16.62 -10.61 -7.84
C GLY A 116 -15.38 -11.33 -7.31
N ILE A 117 -14.37 -10.59 -6.85
CA ILE A 117 -13.08 -11.15 -6.39
C ILE A 117 -13.13 -11.51 -4.92
N LYS A 118 -12.55 -12.67 -4.60
CA LYS A 118 -12.27 -13.11 -3.24
C LYS A 118 -10.81 -12.81 -2.90
N LEU A 119 -10.59 -11.90 -1.95
CA LEU A 119 -9.28 -11.39 -1.56
C LEU A 119 -8.90 -11.86 -0.16
N GLY A 120 -7.84 -12.64 -0.03
CA GLY A 120 -7.23 -13.03 1.24
C GLY A 120 -6.09 -12.08 1.61
N LEU A 121 -6.23 -11.35 2.71
CA LEU A 121 -5.22 -10.47 3.26
C LEU A 121 -4.53 -11.19 4.42
N VAL A 122 -3.24 -11.49 4.27
CA VAL A 122 -2.50 -12.38 5.18
C VAL A 122 -1.31 -11.64 5.81
N GLY A 123 -1.19 -11.61 7.14
CA GLY A 123 0.00 -11.08 7.83
C GLY A 123 -0.30 -10.01 8.87
N ASP A 124 0.52 -8.95 8.92
CA ASP A 124 0.28 -7.77 9.77
C ASP A 124 -0.75 -6.85 9.12
N LEU A 125 -1.99 -6.93 9.60
CA LEU A 125 -3.13 -6.14 9.13
C LEU A 125 -3.30 -4.84 9.92
N ALA A 126 -2.87 -4.82 11.18
CA ALA A 126 -2.96 -3.66 12.07
C ALA A 126 -2.09 -2.49 11.58
N ASN A 127 -0.88 -2.80 11.09
CA ASN A 127 0.12 -1.80 10.69
C ASN A 127 0.40 -1.79 9.19
N GLY A 128 -0.15 -2.75 8.45
CA GLY A 128 -0.01 -2.87 6.99
C GLY A 128 -0.71 -1.73 6.24
N ARG A 129 -0.02 -0.60 6.02
CA ARG A 129 -0.56 0.57 5.30
C ARG A 129 -1.06 0.21 3.90
N THR A 130 -0.31 -0.64 3.19
CA THR A 130 -0.64 -1.09 1.84
C THR A 130 -1.92 -1.93 1.84
N VAL A 131 -2.05 -2.85 2.81
CA VAL A 131 -3.25 -3.68 3.00
C VAL A 131 -4.47 -2.84 3.27
N ARG A 132 -4.34 -1.86 4.17
CA ARG A 132 -5.44 -0.96 4.54
C ARG A 132 -5.87 -0.14 3.33
N SER A 133 -4.91 0.43 2.58
CA SER A 133 -5.23 1.14 1.33
C SER A 133 -5.84 0.24 0.26
N LEU A 134 -5.39 -1.00 0.14
CA LEU A 134 -5.94 -1.99 -0.79
C LEU A 134 -7.37 -2.35 -0.41
N ALA A 135 -7.66 -2.59 0.87
CA ALA A 135 -9.01 -2.86 1.37
C ALA A 135 -9.97 -1.69 1.07
N TYR A 136 -9.53 -0.44 1.30
CA TYR A 136 -10.30 0.75 0.95
C TYR A 136 -10.60 0.85 -0.56
N LEU A 137 -9.61 0.54 -1.40
CA LEU A 137 -9.74 0.71 -2.84
C LEU A 137 -10.55 -0.42 -3.48
N ILE A 138 -10.36 -1.66 -3.02
CA ILE A 138 -11.08 -2.82 -3.54
C ILE A 138 -12.56 -2.79 -3.14
N ALA A 139 -12.88 -2.19 -1.98
CA ALA A 139 -14.26 -2.01 -1.52
C ALA A 139 -15.13 -1.13 -2.44
N LYS A 140 -14.53 -0.43 -3.41
CA LYS A 140 -15.28 0.36 -4.40
C LYS A 140 -15.82 -0.49 -5.56
N TYR A 141 -15.41 -1.75 -5.66
CA TYR A 141 -15.88 -2.70 -6.68
C TYR A 141 -17.02 -3.56 -6.15
N GLN A 142 -17.75 -4.21 -7.05
CA GLN A 142 -18.96 -4.96 -6.69
C GLN A 142 -18.65 -6.42 -6.32
N ASN A 143 -19.47 -6.99 -5.43
CA ASN A 143 -19.44 -8.40 -5.03
C ASN A 143 -18.06 -8.87 -4.55
N ILE A 144 -17.35 -8.02 -3.82
CA ILE A 144 -16.06 -8.36 -3.24
C ILE A 144 -16.26 -9.10 -1.93
N LYS A 145 -15.44 -10.12 -1.70
CA LYS A 145 -15.32 -10.78 -0.40
C LYS A 145 -13.90 -10.73 0.10
N ILE A 146 -13.70 -10.25 1.34
CA ILE A 146 -12.37 -10.08 1.94
C ILE A 146 -12.19 -11.04 3.11
N TYR A 147 -11.10 -11.79 3.11
CA TYR A 147 -10.71 -12.68 4.19
C TYR A 147 -9.51 -12.08 4.91
N PHE A 148 -9.62 -11.86 6.22
CA PHE A 148 -8.54 -11.38 7.05
C PHE A 148 -7.88 -12.55 7.78
N VAL A 149 -6.61 -12.80 7.47
CA VAL A 149 -5.82 -13.87 8.07
C VAL A 149 -4.63 -13.27 8.80
N SER A 150 -4.72 -13.17 10.12
CA SER A 150 -3.69 -12.53 10.93
C SER A 150 -3.62 -13.09 12.34
N PRO A 151 -2.43 -13.05 12.97
CA PRO A 151 -2.31 -13.25 14.42
C PRO A 151 -3.17 -12.24 15.20
N ASP A 152 -3.68 -12.64 16.36
CA ASP A 152 -4.52 -11.80 17.23
C ASP A 152 -3.89 -10.44 17.58
N VAL A 153 -2.56 -10.40 17.68
CA VAL A 153 -1.77 -9.21 18.04
C VAL A 153 -1.79 -8.13 16.94
N VAL A 154 -2.00 -8.53 15.68
CA VAL A 154 -1.89 -7.65 14.50
C VAL A 154 -3.14 -7.69 13.61
N LYS A 155 -4.31 -7.91 14.23
CA LYS A 155 -5.62 -7.91 13.55
C LYS A 155 -5.94 -6.60 12.86
N MET A 156 -6.78 -6.70 11.83
CA MET A 156 -7.33 -5.51 11.18
C MET A 156 -8.12 -4.70 12.20
N LYS A 157 -7.87 -3.39 12.26
CA LYS A 157 -8.57 -2.47 13.16
C LYS A 157 -10.01 -2.25 12.69
N ASP A 158 -10.87 -1.92 13.64
CA ASP A 158 -12.32 -1.79 13.41
C ASP A 158 -12.68 -0.69 12.41
N ASP A 159 -11.85 0.34 12.29
CA ASP A 159 -12.08 1.43 11.32
C ASP A 159 -12.21 0.94 9.87
N ILE A 160 -11.44 -0.10 9.49
CA ILE A 160 -11.56 -0.73 8.17
C ILE A 160 -12.78 -1.64 8.11
N LYS A 161 -13.05 -2.40 9.17
CA LYS A 161 -14.17 -3.35 9.23
C LYS A 161 -15.50 -2.60 9.12
N GLU A 162 -15.66 -1.54 9.90
CA GLU A 162 -16.82 -0.63 9.85
C GLU A 162 -16.97 -0.01 8.48
N TYR A 163 -15.88 0.45 7.87
CA TYR A 163 -15.91 0.97 6.51
C TYR A 163 -16.42 -0.08 5.51
N LEU A 164 -15.87 -1.31 5.53
CA LEU A 164 -16.29 -2.39 4.64
C LEU A 164 -17.77 -2.75 4.83
N THR A 165 -18.22 -2.85 6.08
CA THR A 165 -19.64 -3.07 6.41
C THR A 165 -20.52 -1.93 5.88
N SER A 166 -20.09 -0.68 6.01
CA SER A 166 -20.83 0.48 5.48
C SER A 166 -20.94 0.50 3.96
N GLN A 167 -19.98 -0.12 3.26
CA GLN A 167 -19.99 -0.27 1.81
C GLN A 167 -20.71 -1.55 1.34
N GLY A 168 -21.22 -2.38 2.27
CA GLY A 168 -21.88 -3.65 1.95
C GLY A 168 -20.92 -4.73 1.44
N VAL A 169 -19.62 -4.63 1.75
CA VAL A 169 -18.61 -5.63 1.37
C VAL A 169 -18.62 -6.77 2.38
N GLU A 170 -18.68 -8.02 1.90
CA GLU A 170 -18.57 -9.19 2.76
C GLU A 170 -17.12 -9.34 3.26
N TRP A 171 -16.95 -9.53 4.56
CA TRP A 171 -15.65 -9.83 5.13
C TRP A 171 -15.75 -10.87 6.25
N GLU A 172 -14.69 -11.67 6.41
CA GLU A 172 -14.56 -12.65 7.50
C GLU A 172 -13.13 -12.67 8.05
N GLU A 173 -13.00 -12.95 9.35
CA GLU A 173 -11.71 -13.19 10.00
C GLU A 173 -11.50 -14.70 10.13
N SER A 174 -10.32 -15.17 9.76
CA SER A 174 -9.93 -16.58 9.89
C SER A 174 -8.49 -16.69 10.37
N SER A 175 -8.20 -17.72 11.17
CA SER A 175 -6.84 -18.07 11.57
C SER A 175 -6.23 -19.16 10.68
N ASP A 176 -7.03 -19.78 9.80
CA ASP A 176 -6.60 -20.86 8.92
C ASP A 176 -6.29 -20.34 7.51
N LEU A 177 -4.99 -20.23 7.22
CA LEU A 177 -4.51 -19.81 5.90
C LEU A 177 -4.87 -20.81 4.80
N LEU A 178 -4.89 -22.11 5.06
CA LEU A 178 -5.15 -23.13 4.04
C LEU A 178 -6.62 -23.12 3.61
N ASP A 179 -7.53 -22.99 4.56
CA ASP A 179 -8.97 -22.87 4.26
C ASP A 179 -9.24 -21.62 3.43
N VAL A 180 -8.71 -20.47 3.85
CA VAL A 180 -8.87 -19.21 3.10
C VAL A 180 -8.23 -19.29 1.73
N ALA A 181 -7.03 -19.87 1.62
CA ALA A 181 -6.34 -20.02 0.34
C ALA A 181 -7.14 -20.85 -0.67
N SER A 182 -7.86 -21.89 -0.22
CA SER A 182 -8.69 -22.71 -1.12
C SER A 182 -9.88 -21.96 -1.74
N ARG A 183 -10.27 -20.83 -1.15
CA ARG A 183 -11.46 -20.05 -1.53
C ARG A 183 -11.11 -18.74 -2.24
N CYS A 184 -9.87 -18.25 -2.14
CA CYS A 184 -9.48 -16.93 -2.62
C CYS A 184 -8.98 -16.94 -4.07
N ASP A 185 -9.26 -15.86 -4.79
CA ASP A 185 -8.68 -15.59 -6.11
C ASP A 185 -7.37 -14.81 -5.98
N VAL A 186 -7.20 -14.02 -4.92
CA VAL A 186 -5.97 -13.28 -4.64
C VAL A 186 -5.56 -13.52 -3.20
N ILE A 187 -4.30 -13.91 -2.98
CA ILE A 187 -3.67 -13.86 -1.66
C ILE A 187 -2.68 -12.71 -1.64
N TYR A 188 -2.96 -11.70 -0.81
CA TYR A 188 -2.07 -10.58 -0.57
C TYR A 188 -1.37 -10.76 0.77
N GLN A 189 -0.11 -11.17 0.72
CA GLN A 189 0.70 -11.45 1.89
C GLN A 189 1.48 -10.20 2.31
N THR A 190 1.56 -9.95 3.62
CA THR A 190 2.36 -8.88 4.21
C THR A 190 3.26 -9.36 5.32
N ARG A 191 4.22 -8.47 5.63
CA ARG A 191 5.28 -8.79 6.55
C ARG A 191 4.82 -8.88 7.99
N ILE A 192 5.12 -9.99 8.67
CA ILE A 192 4.96 -10.11 10.13
C ILE A 192 6.29 -9.75 10.80
N GLN A 193 6.32 -8.56 11.41
CA GLN A 193 7.51 -8.02 12.05
C GLN A 193 7.62 -8.47 13.51
N LYS A 194 8.74 -9.10 13.91
CA LYS A 194 8.99 -9.55 15.30
C LYS A 194 8.87 -8.40 16.30
N GLU A 195 9.33 -7.22 15.92
CA GLU A 195 9.28 -6.00 16.72
C GLU A 195 7.86 -5.55 17.09
N ARG A 196 6.82 -6.04 16.39
CA ARG A 196 5.41 -5.71 16.68
C ARG A 196 4.83 -6.51 17.85
N PHE A 197 5.50 -7.57 18.25
CA PHE A 197 5.07 -8.43 19.35
C PHE A 197 5.62 -7.95 20.69
N GLY A 198 6.59 -7.03 20.72
CA GLY A 198 7.16 -6.49 21.96
C GLY A 198 7.71 -7.62 22.85
N GLU A 199 7.30 -7.63 24.13
CA GLU A 199 7.67 -8.69 25.09
C GLU A 199 6.90 -10.01 24.88
N ARG A 200 5.87 -10.03 24.02
CA ARG A 200 5.06 -11.22 23.71
C ARG A 200 5.71 -12.11 22.66
N ILE A 201 6.97 -12.48 22.90
CA ILE A 201 7.76 -13.33 21.99
C ILE A 201 7.09 -14.68 21.77
N ASP A 202 6.43 -15.24 22.79
CA ASP A 202 5.72 -16.52 22.69
C ASP A 202 4.59 -16.49 21.64
N HIS A 203 3.88 -15.36 21.54
CA HIS A 203 2.85 -15.17 20.51
C HIS A 203 3.45 -15.00 19.11
N TYR A 204 4.66 -14.42 19.02
CA TYR A 204 5.39 -14.38 17.76
C TYR A 204 5.81 -15.77 17.33
N GLU A 205 6.38 -16.59 18.22
CA GLU A 205 6.79 -17.97 17.89
C GLU A 205 5.59 -18.85 17.51
N ALA A 206 4.44 -18.69 18.19
CA ALA A 206 3.21 -19.39 17.84
C ALA A 206 2.60 -18.95 16.49
N ALA A 207 2.87 -17.72 16.05
CA ALA A 207 2.45 -17.17 14.76
C ALA A 207 3.47 -17.41 13.64
N ARG A 208 4.75 -17.52 13.99
CA ARG A 208 5.87 -17.75 13.08
C ARG A 208 5.67 -19.11 12.41
N GLY A 209 5.63 -19.13 11.08
CA GLY A 209 5.39 -20.36 10.32
C GLY A 209 3.94 -20.64 9.96
N LYS A 210 2.95 -20.17 10.75
CA LYS A 210 1.52 -20.42 10.46
C LYS A 210 0.98 -19.65 9.26
N TYR A 211 1.54 -18.47 9.01
CA TYR A 211 1.08 -17.55 7.98
C TYR A 211 2.05 -17.48 6.78
N ILE A 212 2.88 -18.52 6.60
CA ILE A 212 3.80 -18.65 5.47
C ILE A 212 3.07 -19.26 4.29
N VAL A 213 3.21 -18.63 3.12
CA VAL A 213 2.68 -19.16 1.86
C VAL A 213 3.68 -20.17 1.32
N ASP A 214 3.52 -21.43 1.72
CA ASP A 214 4.36 -22.56 1.33
C ASP A 214 3.79 -23.35 0.13
N LYS A 215 4.45 -24.47 -0.23
CA LYS A 215 3.98 -25.38 -1.28
C LYS A 215 2.61 -26.00 -0.97
N LYS A 216 2.20 -26.12 0.29
CA LYS A 216 0.89 -26.67 0.66
C LYS A 216 -0.20 -25.65 0.34
N VAL A 217 0.04 -24.37 0.66
CA VAL A 217 -0.85 -23.26 0.26
C VAL A 217 -0.98 -23.20 -1.26
N LEU A 218 0.14 -23.33 -1.99
CA LEU A 218 0.11 -23.43 -3.46
C LEU A 218 -0.67 -24.64 -3.99
N GLY A 219 -0.70 -25.75 -3.24
CA GLY A 219 -1.43 -26.96 -3.63
C GLY A 219 -2.95 -26.85 -3.49
N VAL A 220 -3.45 -25.96 -2.63
CA VAL A 220 -4.90 -25.75 -2.41
C VAL A 220 -5.43 -24.52 -3.14
N LEU A 221 -4.55 -23.62 -3.57
CA LEU A 221 -4.90 -22.42 -4.32
C LEU A 221 -5.59 -22.78 -5.66
N PRO A 222 -6.68 -22.08 -6.03
CA PRO A 222 -7.26 -22.21 -7.35
C PRO A 222 -6.23 -21.93 -8.45
N LYS A 223 -6.33 -22.62 -9.59
CA LYS A 223 -5.36 -22.48 -10.69
C LYS A 223 -5.24 -21.07 -11.27
N HIS A 224 -6.31 -20.29 -11.16
CA HIS A 224 -6.37 -18.89 -11.62
C HIS A 224 -5.97 -17.89 -10.52
N ALA A 225 -5.70 -18.37 -9.31
CA ALA A 225 -5.42 -17.49 -8.18
C ALA A 225 -4.00 -16.91 -8.25
N VAL A 226 -3.85 -15.71 -7.70
CA VAL A 226 -2.61 -14.94 -7.76
C VAL A 226 -2.12 -14.65 -6.36
N ILE A 227 -0.81 -14.81 -6.13
CA ILE A 227 -0.17 -14.40 -4.88
C ILE A 227 0.53 -13.06 -5.11
N MET A 228 0.27 -12.11 -4.23
CA MET A 228 0.81 -10.76 -4.25
C MET A 228 1.51 -10.44 -2.94
N HIS A 229 2.58 -9.64 -3.03
CA HIS A 229 3.32 -9.17 -1.87
C HIS A 229 3.93 -7.79 -2.17
N PRO A 230 3.80 -6.79 -1.28
CA PRO A 230 4.26 -5.41 -1.52
C PRO A 230 5.78 -5.24 -1.54
N LEU A 231 6.53 -6.26 -1.11
CA LEU A 231 7.99 -6.30 -0.96
C LEU A 231 8.54 -5.30 0.09
N PRO A 232 9.77 -5.51 0.62
CA PRO A 232 10.66 -6.66 0.41
C PRO A 232 10.20 -7.90 1.20
N ARG A 233 10.42 -9.09 0.62
CA ARG A 233 10.29 -10.37 1.32
C ARG A 233 11.58 -10.66 2.08
N LEU A 234 11.46 -11.09 3.33
CA LEU A 234 12.58 -11.57 4.14
C LEU A 234 12.38 -13.05 4.48
N ASP A 235 11.53 -13.34 5.48
CA ASP A 235 11.42 -14.67 6.09
C ASP A 235 10.09 -15.39 5.77
N GLU A 236 9.33 -14.90 4.79
CA GLU A 236 7.93 -15.31 4.50
C GLU A 236 7.77 -16.30 3.34
N ALA A 237 8.84 -17.00 3.00
CA ALA A 237 8.90 -18.04 1.97
C ALA A 237 9.32 -19.39 2.58
#